data_AF-Q47D16-F1
#
_entry.id   AF-Q47D16-F1
#
_cell.length_a   1.000
_cell.length_b   1.000
_cell.length_c   1.000
_cell.angle_alpha   90.00
_cell.angle_beta   90.00
_cell.angle_gamma   90.00
#
_symmetry.space_group_name_H-M   'P 1'
#
loop_
_entity.id
_entity.type
_entity.pdbx_description
1 polymer ?
#
loop_
_entity_poly.entity_id
_entity_poly.type
_entity_poly.pdbx_seq_one_letter_code
_entity_poly.pdbx_strand_id
1 'polypeptide(L)' 'MIDHPIIKQFEAHAELLDISGSAEAIDDAVVQLAIWMDTLELAEDDEALLCRIGGILYREGLRRRMES' A
#
# COMPACT_ATOMS: atom_id res chain seq x y z
N MET A 1 -12.25 10.66 13.00
CA MET A 1 -11.34 10.85 11.86
C MET A 1 -9.97 11.16 12.44
N ILE A 2 -8.95 10.40 12.08
CA ILE A 2 -7.60 10.60 12.61
C ILE A 2 -7.02 11.83 11.89
N ASP A 3 -6.78 12.92 12.62
CA ASP A 3 -6.20 14.15 12.06
C ASP A 3 -4.68 14.01 11.90
N HIS A 4 -4.26 13.09 11.04
CA HIS A 4 -2.84 12.84 10.76
C HIS A 4 -2.49 13.38 9.36
N PRO A 5 -1.50 14.31 9.24
CA PRO A 5 -1.18 14.95 7.96
C PRO A 5 -0.88 13.97 6.81
N ILE A 6 -0.20 12.85 7.10
CA ILE A 6 0.10 11.82 6.10
C ILE A 6 -1.15 11.06 5.66
N ILE A 7 -2.12 10.83 6.57
CA ILE A 7 -3.39 10.17 6.19
C ILE A 7 -4.16 11.06 5.21
N LYS A 8 -4.19 12.39 5.43
CA LYS A 8 -4.79 13.33 4.47
C LYS A 8 -4.11 13.30 3.10
N GLN A 9 -2.80 13.10 3.06
CA GLN A 9 -2.08 12.95 1.80
C GLN A 9 -2.43 11.64 1.09
N PHE A 10 -2.62 10.54 1.83
CA PHE A 10 -3.11 9.28 1.25
C PHE A 10 -4.51 9.43 0.68
N GLU A 11 -5.42 10.11 1.39
CA GLU A 11 -6.77 10.41 0.90
C GLU A 11 -6.73 11.21 -0.41
N ALA A 12 -5.92 12.28 -0.46
CA ALA A 12 -5.77 13.10 -1.66
C ALA A 12 -5.17 12.31 -2.85
N HIS A 13 -4.19 11.44 -2.62
CA HIS A 13 -3.63 10.60 -3.70
C HIS A 13 -4.63 9.55 -4.19
N ALA A 14 -5.40 8.94 -3.29
CA ALA A 14 -6.45 8.01 -3.67
C ALA A 14 -7.50 8.69 -4.56
N GLU A 15 -7.94 9.91 -4.20
CA GLU A 15 -8.86 10.70 -5.03
C GLU A 15 -8.29 11.01 -6.42
N LEU A 16 -6.99 11.34 -6.50
CA LEU A 16 -6.33 11.57 -7.79
C LEU A 16 -6.26 10.30 -8.65
N LEU A 17 -5.99 9.14 -8.05
CA LEU A 17 -5.99 7.86 -8.76
C LEU A 17 -7.38 7.55 -9.33
N ASP A 18 -8.44 7.77 -8.55
CA ASP A 18 -9.82 7.61 -8.98
C ASP A 18 -10.17 8.57 -10.14
N ILE A 19 -9.80 9.85 -10.04
CA ILE A 19 -10.03 10.85 -11.11
C ILE A 19 -9.28 10.48 -12.39
N SER A 20 -8.06 9.96 -12.26
CA SER A 20 -7.24 9.54 -13.41
C SER A 20 -7.75 8.27 -14.09
N GLY A 21 -8.70 7.56 -13.47
CA GLY A 21 -9.17 6.26 -13.95
C GLY A 21 -8.08 5.18 -13.86
N SER A 22 -7.20 5.26 -12.85
CA SER A 22 -6.13 4.28 -12.67
C SER A 22 -6.70 2.87 -12.51
N ALA A 23 -6.10 1.91 -13.20
CA ALA A 23 -6.43 0.50 -13.08
C ALA A 23 -5.52 -0.23 -12.07
N GLU A 24 -4.61 0.50 -11.40
CA GLU A 24 -3.70 -0.09 -10.41
C GLU A 24 -4.50 -0.71 -9.27
N ALA A 25 -4.28 -2.01 -9.06
CA ALA A 25 -4.86 -2.76 -7.98
C ALA A 25 -3.95 -2.71 -6.74
N ILE A 26 -4.51 -3.18 -5.62
CA ILE A 26 -3.74 -3.37 -4.39
C ILE A 26 -2.52 -4.28 -4.56
N ASP A 27 -2.57 -5.24 -5.50
CA ASP A 27 -1.43 -6.10 -5.81
C ASP A 27 -0.27 -5.32 -6.43
N ASP A 28 -0.57 -4.39 -7.34
CA ASP A 28 0.44 -3.54 -7.97
C ASP A 28 1.14 -2.68 -6.91
N ALA A 29 0.37 -2.11 -5.97
CA ALA A 29 0.92 -1.35 -4.85
C ALA A 29 1.81 -2.20 -3.92
N VAL A 30 1.43 -3.46 -3.65
CA VAL A 30 2.25 -4.39 -2.85
C VAL A 30 3.56 -4.74 -3.56
N VAL A 31 3.54 -4.95 -4.88
CA VAL A 31 4.75 -5.20 -5.67
C VAL A 31 5.66 -3.97 -5.68
N GLN A 32 5.10 -2.77 -5.88
CA GLN A 32 5.85 -1.51 -5.83
C GLN A 32 6.51 -1.32 -4.46
N LEU A 33 5.81 -1.61 -3.37
CA LEU A 33 6.36 -1.56 -2.01
C LEU A 33 7.54 -2.52 -1.85
N ALA A 34 7.41 -3.77 -2.28
CA ALA A 34 8.47 -4.77 -2.17
C ALA A 34 9.72 -4.39 -2.99
N ILE A 35 9.53 -3.92 -4.22
CA ILE A 35 10.64 -3.43 -5.06
C ILE A 35 11.33 -2.24 -4.40
N TRP A 36 10.56 -1.30 -3.85
CA TRP A 36 11.14 -0.14 -3.16
C TRP A 36 11.93 -0.55 -1.92
N MET A 37 11.42 -1.49 -1.13
CA MET A 37 12.13 -2.02 0.05
C MET A 37 13.49 -2.62 -0.32
N ASP A 38 13.59 -3.34 -1.46
CA ASP A 38 14.85 -3.91 -1.95
C ASP A 38 15.92 -2.85 -2.29
N THR A 39 15.50 -1.60 -2.52
CA THR A 39 16.43 -0.47 -2.79
C THR A 39 16.96 0.22 -1.54
N LEU A 40 16.50 -0.17 -0.34
CA LEU A 40 16.80 0.51 0.91
C LEU A 40 17.62 -0.37 1.85
N GLU A 41 18.55 0.26 2.57
CA GLU A 41 19.15 -0.33 3.76
C GLU A 41 18.24 -0.06 4.97
N LEU A 42 17.24 -0.93 5.18
CA LEU A 42 16.29 -0.83 6.28
C LEU A 42 16.88 -1.39 7.58
N ALA A 43 16.52 -0.80 8.71
CA ALA A 43 16.71 -1.44 10.01
C ALA A 43 15.74 -2.61 10.16
N GLU A 44 16.11 -3.62 10.94
CA GLU A 44 15.31 -4.84 11.14
C GLU A 44 13.88 -4.54 11.62
N ASP A 45 13.71 -3.58 12.52
CA ASP A 45 12.39 -3.16 13.03
C ASP A 45 11.53 -2.49 11.93
N ASP A 46 12.15 -1.70 11.06
CA ASP A 46 11.46 -1.03 9.95
C ASP A 46 11.06 -2.03 8.87
N GLU A 47 11.95 -2.97 8.54
CA GLU A 47 11.67 -4.08 7.62
C GLU A 47 10.51 -4.94 8.15
N ALA A 48 10.52 -5.29 9.44
CA ALA A 48 9.45 -6.06 10.07
C ALA A 48 8.11 -5.33 10.04
N LEU A 49 8.10 -4.01 10.30
CA LEU A 49 6.89 -3.19 10.23
C LEU A 49 6.34 -3.11 8.81
N LEU A 50 7.20 -2.86 7.82
CA LEU A 50 6.80 -2.77 6.42
C LEU A 50 6.32 -4.13 5.88
N CYS A 51 7.00 -5.23 6.22
CA CYS A 51 6.54 -6.58 5.93
C CYS A 51 5.15 -6.86 6.51
N ARG A 52 4.89 -6.42 7.75
CA ARG A 52 3.56 -6.56 8.38
C ARG A 52 2.49 -5.77 7.62
N ILE A 53 2.78 -4.53 7.23
CA ILE A 53 1.85 -3.70 6.43
C ILE A 53 1.58 -4.38 5.08
N GLY A 54 2.63 -4.78 4.36
CA GLY A 54 2.53 -5.49 3.07
C GLY A 54 1.71 -6.78 3.17
N GLY A 55 1.91 -7.58 4.23
CA GLY A 55 1.13 -8.80 4.45
C GLY A 55 -0.37 -8.55 4.69
N ILE A 56 -0.72 -7.46 5.38
CA ILE A 56 -2.13 -7.04 5.54
C ILE A 56 -2.73 -6.67 4.19
N LEU A 57 -2.03 -5.84 3.41
CA LEU A 57 -2.49 -5.40 2.09
C LEU A 57 -2.67 -6.58 1.12
N TYR A 58 -1.69 -7.48 1.08
CA TYR A 58 -1.75 -8.68 0.24
C TYR A 58 -2.94 -9.58 0.57
N ARG A 59 -3.23 -9.78 1.87
CA ARG A 59 -4.39 -10.55 2.32
C ARG A 59 -5.71 -9.91 1.90
N GLU A 60 -5.85 -8.60 2.03
CA GLU A 60 -7.07 -7.89 1.59
C GLU A 60 -7.22 -7.94 0.06
N GLY A 61 -6.12 -7.87 -0.69
CA GLY A 61 -6.14 -8.10 -2.14
C GLY A 61 -6.64 -9.49 -2.51
N LEU A 62 -6.08 -10.53 -1.86
CA LEU A 62 -6.54 -11.91 -2.05
C LEU A 62 -8.04 -12.04 -1.79
N ARG A 63 -8.54 -11.44 -0.70
CA ARG A 63 -9.95 -11.47 -0.35
C ARG A 63 -10.83 -10.86 -1.45
N ARG A 64 -10.46 -9.69 -1.96
CA ARG A 64 -11.18 -9.02 -3.06
C ARG A 64 -11.24 -9.87 -4.33
N ARG A 65 -10.15 -10.58 -4.65
CA ARG A 65 -10.11 -11.51 -5.80
C ARG A 65 -11.00 -12.73 -5.63
N MET A 66 -11.16 -13.21 -4.39
CA MET A 66 -12.03 -14.37 -4.10
C MET A 66 -13.52 -13.99 -4.04
N GLU A 67 -13.81 -12.71 -3.81
CA GLU A 67 -15.17 -12.14 -3.77
C GLU A 67 -15.64 -11.62 -5.14
N SER A 68 -14.76 -11.60 -6.15
CA SER A 68 -15.04 -11.18 -7.54
C SER A 68 -15.25 -12.37 -8.47
#